data_AF-A0A853BRH0-F1
#
_entry.id   AF-A0A853BRH0-F1
#
_cell.length_a   1.000
_cell.length_b   1.000
_cell.length_c   1.000
_cell.angle_alpha   90.00
_cell.angle_beta   90.00
_cell.angle_gamma   90.00
#
_symmetry.space_group_name_H-M   'P 1'
#
loop_
_entity.id
_entity.type
_entity.pdbx_description
1 polymer ?
#
loop_
_entity_poly.entity_id
_entity_poly.type
_entity_poly.pdbx_seq_one_letter_code
_entity_poly.pdbx_strand_id
1 'polypeptide(L)'
;MPAVRADKLYKIFGRRPAKAVELLADGRHRDEIRHLNVTAAVIDVSFEVEPGEIFVVMGLSGSGKSTLIRMLNGLLPPTAGTVQIDGTDITAMPKSGLRKLRSEKISMVFQHFALFPHRTVLDNAAYGLEVRGVAKEERHAKAREALALVGLEGWEAKVPGQLSGGMQQRVGLARALAADTDIILMDEAFSALDPLIRRDMQSQLLELQARLGKTIIFITHDLNEAMRLGDRICVLRDGRVAQIGTAEEILNDPANDYVAQFVEDVDRTRVLTASSVMEAPIPVIDPDKGPRAALRTMRDNQTVSAFVVRRNRQLVGAVREDVIGAAVRDNVKELDSLIDTGLARVHPDTPVADLFAQAAESPYPLAVVDDSDRFVGVIPRVTLLAALAPTTGSDDGGAAESAAPEGAPPAAPPPDGPPAAEGAPGTADAPEAAADAATHSAADTATDTDTAAEGSR
;
A
#
# COMPACT_ATOMS: atom_id res chain seq x y z
N MET A 1 4.99 -25.44 8.78
CA MET A 1 6.25 -24.98 9.39
C MET A 1 6.62 -23.72 8.65
N PRO A 2 7.03 -22.64 9.35
CA PRO A 2 7.34 -21.37 8.70
C PRO A 2 8.57 -21.52 7.80
N ALA A 3 8.56 -20.83 6.67
CA ALA A 3 9.70 -20.78 5.74
C ALA A 3 10.87 -20.00 6.36
N VAL A 4 10.57 -18.92 7.07
CA VAL A 4 11.57 -18.11 7.80
C VAL A 4 11.07 -17.84 9.21
N ARG A 5 11.94 -18.02 10.20
CA ARG A 5 11.68 -17.63 11.59
C ARG A 5 12.83 -16.78 12.13
N ALA A 6 12.49 -15.61 12.64
CA ALA A 6 13.36 -14.76 13.43
C ALA A 6 12.94 -14.86 14.90
N ASP A 7 13.88 -15.18 15.79
CA ASP A 7 13.61 -15.29 17.22
C ASP A 7 14.57 -14.38 18.00
N LYS A 8 13.98 -13.37 18.66
CA LYS A 8 14.66 -12.40 19.53
C LYS A 8 15.94 -11.83 18.94
N LEU A 9 15.86 -11.35 17.70
CA LEU A 9 17.03 -10.84 16.98
C LEU A 9 17.50 -9.50 17.55
N TYR A 10 18.80 -9.42 17.82
CA TYR A 10 19.49 -8.18 18.13
C TYR A 10 20.65 -7.96 17.17
N LYS A 11 20.82 -6.71 16.73
CA LYS A 11 22.06 -6.27 16.07
C LYS A 11 22.54 -4.97 16.66
N ILE A 12 23.68 -5.07 17.35
CA ILE A 12 24.38 -3.93 17.94
C ILE A 12 25.73 -3.75 17.24
N PHE A 13 25.98 -2.55 16.72
CA PHE A 13 27.27 -2.12 16.21
C PHE A 13 28.03 -1.36 17.30
N GLY A 14 29.36 -1.46 17.31
CA GLY A 14 30.22 -0.75 18.26
C GLY A 14 31.03 -1.67 19.17
N ARG A 15 31.63 -1.08 20.21
CA ARG A 15 32.66 -1.76 21.03
C ARG A 15 32.12 -2.70 22.09
N ARG A 16 30.90 -2.47 22.60
CA ARG A 16 30.31 -3.25 23.72
C ARG A 16 28.93 -3.83 23.36
N PRO A 17 28.83 -4.64 22.29
CA PRO A 17 27.55 -5.11 21.79
C PRO A 17 26.83 -6.05 22.76
N ALA A 18 27.54 -6.97 23.43
CA ALA A 18 26.95 -7.88 24.41
C ALA A 18 26.32 -7.13 25.60
N LYS A 19 27.03 -6.14 26.16
CA LYS A 19 26.50 -5.36 27.28
C LYS A 19 25.26 -4.55 26.90
N ALA A 20 25.22 -4.06 25.67
CA ALA A 20 24.05 -3.36 25.15
C ALA A 20 22.83 -4.29 25.00
N VAL A 21 23.05 -5.55 24.56
CA VAL A 21 21.96 -6.55 24.51
C VAL A 21 21.38 -6.80 25.90
N GLU A 22 22.22 -7.02 26.91
CA GLU A 22 21.76 -7.21 28.31
C GLU A 22 20.84 -6.06 28.74
N LEU A 23 21.29 -4.81 28.58
CA LEU A 23 20.52 -3.64 29.00
C LEU A 23 19.21 -3.50 28.22
N LEU A 24 19.21 -3.77 26.92
CA LEU A 24 18.00 -3.66 26.08
C LEU A 24 17.00 -4.79 26.37
N ALA A 25 17.48 -5.99 26.72
CA ALA A 25 16.66 -7.12 27.12
C ALA A 25 15.95 -6.88 28.47
N ASP A 26 16.57 -6.08 29.36
CA ASP A 26 15.96 -5.62 30.61
C ASP A 26 14.89 -4.52 30.40
N GLY A 27 14.52 -4.22 29.15
CA GLY A 27 13.48 -3.24 28.81
C GLY A 27 13.94 -1.78 28.73
N ARG A 28 15.25 -1.51 28.85
CA ARG A 28 15.79 -0.15 28.77
C ARG A 28 15.60 0.44 27.37
N HIS A 29 15.43 1.76 27.30
CA HIS A 29 15.26 2.44 26.03
C HIS A 29 16.60 2.56 25.28
N ARG A 30 16.54 2.62 23.94
CA ARG A 30 17.73 2.73 23.07
C ARG A 30 18.60 3.94 23.43
N ASP A 31 18.01 5.02 23.89
CA ASP A 31 18.75 6.25 24.20
C ASP A 31 19.59 6.13 25.46
N GLU A 32 19.22 5.23 26.37
CA GLU A 32 19.94 5.02 27.61
C GLU A 32 21.26 4.29 27.41
N ILE A 33 21.42 3.56 26.30
CA ILE A 33 22.67 2.85 25.98
C ILE A 33 23.65 3.68 25.14
N ARG A 34 23.31 4.94 24.80
CA ARG A 34 24.17 5.84 24.01
C ARG A 34 25.56 6.03 24.63
N HIS A 35 25.64 6.06 25.95
CA HIS A 35 26.90 6.19 26.70
C HIS A 35 27.88 5.03 26.45
N LEU A 36 27.43 3.90 25.91
CA LEU A 36 28.28 2.75 25.56
C LEU A 36 28.99 2.91 24.21
N ASN A 37 28.76 4.00 23.46
CA ASN A 37 29.26 4.21 22.10
C ASN A 37 28.91 3.03 21.17
N VAL A 38 27.62 2.68 21.16
CA VAL A 38 27.04 1.61 20.35
C VAL A 38 25.84 2.13 19.56
N THR A 39 25.54 1.45 18.45
CA THR A 39 24.35 1.69 17.64
C THR A 39 23.52 0.42 17.58
N ALA A 40 22.33 0.44 18.19
CA ALA A 40 21.38 -0.65 18.13
C ALA A 40 20.50 -0.50 16.87
N ALA A 41 20.71 -1.39 15.90
CA ALA A 41 20.00 -1.36 14.62
C ALA A 41 18.77 -2.28 14.61
N VAL A 42 18.84 -3.41 15.32
CA VAL A 42 17.71 -4.34 15.50
C VAL A 42 17.67 -4.74 16.98
N ILE A 43 16.48 -4.72 17.57
CA ILE A 43 16.25 -4.88 19.00
C ILE A 43 15.03 -5.77 19.20
N ASP A 44 15.26 -6.98 19.71
CA ASP A 44 14.22 -7.94 20.09
C ASP A 44 13.19 -8.26 19.00
N VAL A 45 13.64 -8.38 17.75
CA VAL A 45 12.72 -8.65 16.63
C VAL A 45 12.44 -10.14 16.52
N SER A 46 11.15 -10.51 16.62
CA SER A 46 10.67 -11.88 16.48
C SER A 46 9.48 -11.92 15.53
N PHE A 47 9.50 -12.83 14.55
CA PHE A 47 8.38 -13.09 13.64
C PHE A 47 8.57 -14.42 12.89
N GLU A 48 7.48 -14.89 12.29
CA GLU A 48 7.44 -16.06 11.41
C GLU A 48 6.80 -15.66 10.08
N VAL A 49 7.37 -16.20 8.99
CA VAL A 49 6.90 -16.04 7.61
C VAL A 49 6.49 -17.41 7.08
N GLU A 50 5.24 -17.51 6.64
CA GLU A 50 4.66 -18.74 6.11
C GLU A 50 5.12 -18.99 4.66
N PRO A 51 5.18 -20.26 4.23
CA PRO A 51 5.50 -20.59 2.84
C PRO A 51 4.52 -19.96 1.86
N GLY A 52 5.06 -19.30 0.84
CA GLY A 52 4.28 -18.63 -0.20
C GLY A 52 3.76 -17.25 0.20
N GLU A 53 3.99 -16.78 1.42
CA GLU A 53 3.59 -15.45 1.88
C GLU A 53 4.48 -14.34 1.28
N ILE A 54 3.89 -13.19 0.95
CA ILE A 54 4.59 -11.92 0.76
C ILE A 54 4.58 -11.17 2.11
N PHE A 55 5.68 -11.30 2.85
CA PHE A 55 5.88 -10.62 4.13
C PHE A 55 6.62 -9.31 3.92
N VAL A 56 5.95 -8.19 4.15
CA VAL A 56 6.54 -6.86 3.98
C VAL A 56 7.15 -6.38 5.28
N VAL A 57 8.38 -5.87 5.23
CA VAL A 57 9.02 -5.16 6.34
C VAL A 57 9.13 -3.68 5.98
N MET A 58 8.41 -2.84 6.71
CA MET A 58 8.35 -1.40 6.46
C MET A 58 8.86 -0.57 7.63
N GLY A 59 9.03 0.73 7.39
CA GLY A 59 9.47 1.71 8.39
C GLY A 59 10.41 2.77 7.80
N LEU A 60 10.71 3.79 8.59
CA LEU A 60 11.57 4.90 8.14
C LEU A 60 13.00 4.48 7.82
N SER A 61 13.72 5.36 7.14
CA SER A 61 15.17 5.25 7.03
C SER A 61 15.79 5.15 8.43
N GLY A 62 16.73 4.21 8.59
CA GLY A 62 17.39 3.96 9.88
C GLY A 62 16.61 3.09 10.88
N SER A 63 15.41 2.59 10.56
CA SER A 63 14.63 1.74 11.48
C SER A 63 15.15 0.31 11.64
N GLY A 64 16.16 -0.11 10.85
CA GLY A 64 16.79 -1.43 10.95
C GLY A 64 16.45 -2.42 9.84
N LYS A 65 15.54 -2.08 8.90
CA LYS A 65 15.05 -2.98 7.83
C LYS A 65 16.15 -3.70 7.07
N SER A 66 17.05 -2.96 6.42
CA SER A 66 18.12 -3.56 5.61
C SER A 66 19.18 -4.27 6.47
N THR A 67 19.23 -4.00 7.78
CA THR A 67 20.06 -4.78 8.71
C THR A 67 19.40 -6.11 9.01
N LEU A 68 18.08 -6.12 9.24
CA LEU A 68 17.28 -7.32 9.45
C LEU A 68 17.38 -8.28 8.25
N ILE A 69 17.13 -7.84 7.02
CA ILE A 69 17.19 -8.74 5.85
C ILE A 69 18.57 -9.35 5.61
N ARG A 70 19.64 -8.61 5.95
CA ARG A 70 21.02 -9.12 5.88
C ARG A 70 21.28 -10.17 6.94
N MET A 71 20.63 -10.10 8.10
CA MET A 71 20.65 -11.17 9.11
C MET A 71 19.87 -12.39 8.64
N LEU A 72 18.69 -12.20 8.02
CA LEU A 72 17.91 -13.28 7.44
C LEU A 72 18.69 -14.05 6.35
N ASN A 73 19.45 -13.32 5.53
CA ASN A 73 20.33 -13.93 4.52
C ASN A 73 21.67 -14.44 5.09
N GLY A 74 21.93 -14.31 6.39
CA GLY A 74 23.23 -14.64 7.00
C GLY A 74 24.43 -13.86 6.44
N LEU A 75 24.20 -12.73 5.75
CA LEU A 75 25.26 -11.81 5.32
C LEU A 75 25.83 -11.02 6.49
N LEU A 76 25.01 -10.81 7.52
CA LEU A 76 25.37 -10.13 8.74
C LEU A 76 25.00 -11.02 9.93
N PRO A 77 25.95 -11.46 10.77
CA PRO A 77 25.59 -12.26 11.94
C PRO A 77 24.84 -11.40 12.96
N PRO A 78 23.78 -11.93 13.61
CA PRO A 78 23.14 -11.27 14.73
C PRO A 78 24.11 -11.14 15.92
N THR A 79 23.87 -10.15 16.77
CA THR A 79 24.54 -10.04 18.08
C THR A 79 23.96 -11.03 19.08
N ALA A 80 22.64 -11.23 19.04
CA ALA A 80 21.91 -12.24 19.81
C ALA A 80 20.63 -12.64 19.05
N GLY A 81 20.02 -13.75 19.46
CA GLY A 81 18.86 -14.34 18.78
C GLY A 81 19.23 -15.36 17.71
N THR A 82 18.21 -15.96 17.09
CA THR A 82 18.37 -17.00 16.07
C THR A 82 17.55 -16.71 14.82
N VAL A 83 18.04 -17.21 13.68
CA VAL A 83 17.36 -17.19 12.39
C VAL A 83 17.27 -18.62 11.90
N GLN A 84 16.06 -19.05 11.53
CA GLN A 84 15.82 -20.37 10.96
C GLN A 84 15.23 -20.25 9.56
N ILE A 85 15.68 -21.12 8.67
CA ILE A 85 15.19 -21.26 7.29
C ILE A 85 14.75 -22.70 7.10
N ASP A 86 13.48 -22.95 6.77
CA ASP A 86 12.88 -24.29 6.74
C ASP A 86 13.18 -25.11 8.01
N GLY A 87 13.11 -24.46 9.19
CA GLY A 87 13.44 -25.06 10.49
C GLY A 87 14.94 -25.26 10.79
N THR A 88 15.83 -24.92 9.86
CA THR A 88 17.29 -25.03 10.05
C THR A 88 17.87 -23.73 10.59
N ASP A 89 18.49 -23.75 11.77
CA ASP A 89 19.20 -22.59 12.33
C ASP A 89 20.45 -22.24 11.50
N ILE A 90 20.45 -21.04 10.92
CA ILE A 90 21.55 -20.53 10.10
C ILE A 90 22.59 -19.73 10.90
N THR A 91 22.27 -19.34 12.13
CA THR A 91 23.15 -18.47 12.94
C THR A 91 24.36 -19.21 13.50
N ALA A 92 24.19 -20.48 13.85
CA ALA A 92 25.25 -21.38 14.28
C ALA A 92 25.95 -22.11 13.11
N MET A 93 25.51 -21.88 11.87
CA MET A 93 25.95 -22.65 10.72
C MET A 93 27.38 -22.28 10.28
N PRO A 94 28.24 -23.26 9.94
CA PRO A 94 29.55 -22.97 9.38
C PRO A 94 29.44 -22.29 8.01
N LYS A 95 30.44 -21.48 7.64
CA LYS A 95 30.47 -20.69 6.40
C LYS A 95 30.27 -21.50 5.11
N SER A 96 30.64 -22.78 5.09
CA SER A 96 30.40 -23.68 3.95
C SER A 96 28.92 -24.05 3.84
N GLY A 97 28.30 -24.47 4.95
CA GLY A 97 26.87 -24.76 5.03
C GLY A 97 26.02 -23.54 4.63
N LEU A 98 26.36 -22.36 5.17
CA LEU A 98 25.62 -21.13 4.87
C LEU A 98 25.72 -20.73 3.39
N ARG A 99 26.86 -20.99 2.74
CA ARG A 99 26.98 -20.79 1.28
C ARG A 99 26.09 -21.72 0.49
N LYS A 100 26.07 -23.00 0.86
CA LYS A 100 25.22 -24.01 0.20
C LYS A 100 23.74 -23.65 0.35
N LEU A 101 23.31 -23.36 1.58
CA LEU A 101 21.93 -22.96 1.88
C LEU A 101 21.52 -21.75 1.05
N ARG A 102 22.33 -20.69 1.02
CA ARG A 102 22.02 -19.50 0.19
C ARG A 102 21.94 -19.83 -1.30
N SER A 103 22.81 -20.70 -1.82
CA SER A 103 22.75 -21.04 -3.24
C SER A 103 21.52 -21.88 -3.63
N GLU A 104 20.90 -22.57 -2.68
CA GLU A 104 19.79 -23.51 -2.93
C GLU A 104 18.43 -22.96 -2.47
N LYS A 105 18.39 -22.11 -1.44
CA LYS A 105 17.15 -21.74 -0.74
C LYS A 105 16.82 -20.26 -0.76
N ILE A 106 17.79 -19.37 -0.95
CA ILE A 106 17.59 -17.92 -0.78
C ILE A 106 18.15 -17.14 -1.98
N SER A 107 17.29 -16.39 -2.65
CA SER A 107 17.70 -15.36 -3.59
C SER A 107 17.58 -13.97 -2.98
N MET A 108 18.43 -13.04 -3.44
CA MET A 108 18.39 -11.65 -2.99
C MET A 108 18.33 -10.70 -4.19
N VAL A 109 17.40 -9.75 -4.12
CA VAL A 109 17.23 -8.62 -5.03
C VAL A 109 17.57 -7.34 -4.26
N PHE A 110 18.53 -6.58 -4.78
CA PHE A 110 19.08 -5.40 -4.10
C PHE A 110 18.43 -4.11 -4.61
N GLN A 111 18.48 -3.06 -3.80
CA GLN A 111 18.02 -1.70 -4.14
C GLN A 111 18.74 -1.14 -5.37
N HIS A 112 20.07 -1.24 -5.39
CA HIS A 112 20.86 -1.00 -6.59
C HIS A 112 21.06 -2.35 -7.27
N PHE A 113 20.70 -2.45 -8.55
CA PHE A 113 20.54 -3.68 -9.34
C PHE A 113 21.62 -4.78 -9.13
N ALA A 114 22.82 -4.38 -8.71
CA ALA A 114 23.95 -5.25 -8.37
C ALA A 114 24.24 -6.25 -9.50
N LEU A 115 24.09 -5.78 -10.74
CA LEU A 115 24.42 -6.51 -11.94
C LEU A 115 25.91 -6.39 -12.22
N PHE A 116 26.49 -7.46 -12.78
CA PHE A 116 27.86 -7.45 -13.24
C PHE A 116 27.92 -6.70 -14.59
N PRO A 117 28.56 -5.52 -14.67
CA PRO A 117 28.53 -4.68 -15.86
C PRO A 117 29.31 -5.28 -17.04
N HIS A 118 30.23 -6.20 -16.75
CA HIS A 118 31.07 -6.89 -17.72
C HIS A 118 30.48 -8.23 -18.20
N ARG A 119 29.27 -8.57 -17.77
CA ARG A 119 28.55 -9.79 -18.16
C ARG A 119 27.29 -9.42 -18.94
N THR A 120 26.85 -10.32 -19.81
CA THR A 120 25.58 -10.16 -20.53
C THR A 120 24.39 -10.27 -19.58
N VAL A 121 23.21 -9.87 -20.04
CA VAL A 121 21.94 -10.07 -19.33
C VAL A 121 21.72 -11.55 -19.02
N LEU A 122 21.96 -12.43 -20.00
CA LEU A 122 21.86 -13.87 -19.83
C LEU A 122 22.81 -14.40 -18.76
N ASP A 123 24.08 -13.98 -18.79
CA ASP A 123 25.09 -14.42 -17.83
C ASP A 123 24.82 -13.89 -16.42
N ASN A 124 24.22 -12.69 -16.30
CA ASN A 124 23.77 -12.15 -15.03
C ASN A 124 22.64 -13.00 -14.45
N ALA A 125 21.63 -13.35 -15.26
CA ALA A 125 20.52 -14.20 -14.84
C ALA A 125 20.99 -15.63 -14.49
N ALA A 126 21.92 -16.19 -15.25
CA ALA A 126 22.46 -17.54 -15.03
C ALA A 126 23.48 -17.65 -13.88
N TYR A 127 23.90 -16.53 -13.27
CA TYR A 127 25.03 -16.52 -12.34
C TYR A 127 24.85 -17.43 -11.12
N GLY A 128 23.65 -17.48 -10.52
CA GLY A 128 23.40 -18.35 -9.35
C GLY A 128 23.58 -19.84 -9.67
N LEU A 129 23.21 -20.25 -10.88
CA LEU A 129 23.40 -21.61 -11.38
C LEU A 129 24.87 -21.90 -11.74
N GLU A 130 25.60 -20.90 -12.26
CA GLU A 130 27.05 -21.00 -12.49
C GLU A 130 27.79 -21.30 -11.20
N VAL A 131 27.48 -20.58 -10.12
CA VAL A 131 28.11 -20.78 -8.80
C VAL A 131 27.79 -22.16 -8.21
N ARG A 132 26.62 -22.73 -8.53
CA ARG A 132 26.24 -24.11 -8.17
C ARG A 132 26.92 -25.19 -9.01
N GLY A 133 27.63 -24.82 -10.08
CA GLY A 133 28.27 -25.77 -10.98
C GLY A 133 27.33 -26.42 -12.00
N VAL A 134 26.15 -25.83 -12.25
CA VAL A 134 25.23 -26.32 -13.28
C VAL A 134 25.82 -26.11 -14.68
N ALA A 135 25.61 -27.09 -15.57
CA ALA A 135 26.14 -27.06 -16.92
C ALA A 135 25.67 -25.81 -17.70
N LYS A 136 26.54 -25.30 -18.59
CA LYS A 136 26.30 -24.02 -19.29
C LYS A 136 25.00 -24.01 -20.09
N GLU A 137 24.68 -25.10 -20.77
CA GLU A 137 23.46 -25.22 -21.58
C GLU A 137 22.21 -25.16 -20.70
N GLU A 138 22.17 -25.99 -19.65
CA GLU A 138 21.05 -26.03 -18.71
C GLU A 138 20.84 -24.68 -18.01
N ARG A 139 21.92 -24.06 -17.52
CA ARG A 139 21.79 -22.78 -16.82
C ARG A 139 21.37 -21.65 -17.74
N HIS A 140 21.79 -21.65 -19.01
CA HIS A 140 21.32 -20.67 -19.99
C HIS A 140 19.85 -20.93 -20.39
N ALA A 141 19.40 -22.18 -20.45
CA ALA A 141 18.00 -22.49 -20.69
C ALA A 141 17.09 -21.92 -19.60
N LYS A 142 17.40 -22.21 -18.32
CA LYS A 142 16.67 -21.65 -17.15
C LYS A 142 16.73 -20.12 -17.10
N ALA A 143 17.88 -19.53 -17.42
CA ALA A 143 18.02 -18.07 -17.45
C ALA A 143 17.16 -17.42 -18.55
N ARG A 144 17.04 -18.04 -19.73
CA ARG A 144 16.15 -17.53 -20.80
C ARG A 144 14.68 -17.61 -20.41
N GLU A 145 14.27 -18.71 -19.79
CA GLU A 145 12.90 -18.85 -19.27
C GLU A 145 12.59 -17.75 -18.25
N ALA A 146 13.49 -17.53 -17.28
CA ALA A 146 13.33 -16.47 -16.29
C ALA A 146 13.31 -15.06 -16.92
N LEU A 147 14.12 -14.81 -17.96
CA LEU A 147 14.12 -13.55 -18.69
C LEU A 147 12.82 -13.33 -19.48
N ALA A 148 12.26 -14.39 -20.08
CA ALA A 148 10.98 -14.31 -20.76
C ALA A 148 9.84 -14.00 -19.78
N LEU A 149 9.83 -14.61 -18.58
CA LEU A 149 8.84 -14.34 -17.54
C LEU A 149 8.82 -12.88 -17.09
N VAL A 150 9.96 -12.19 -17.10
CA VAL A 150 10.03 -10.76 -16.76
C VAL A 150 9.93 -9.84 -17.98
N GLY A 151 9.64 -10.38 -19.18
CA GLY A 151 9.47 -9.61 -20.41
C GLY A 151 10.77 -9.04 -20.98
N LEU A 152 11.89 -9.75 -20.85
CA LEU A 152 13.21 -9.39 -21.40
C LEU A 152 13.67 -10.33 -22.53
N GLU A 153 12.75 -11.02 -23.20
CA GLU A 153 13.07 -11.82 -24.38
C GLU A 153 13.70 -10.93 -25.48
N GLY A 154 14.79 -11.41 -26.09
CA GLY A 154 15.55 -10.68 -27.10
C GLY A 154 16.64 -9.74 -26.56
N TRP A 155 16.73 -9.56 -25.23
CA TRP A 155 17.76 -8.71 -24.58
C TRP A 155 18.95 -9.50 -24.01
N GLU A 156 18.98 -10.82 -24.20
CA GLU A 156 19.91 -11.76 -23.55
C GLU A 156 21.39 -11.41 -23.78
N ALA A 157 21.71 -10.96 -25.01
CA ALA A 157 23.07 -10.65 -25.43
C ALA A 157 23.54 -9.24 -25.05
N LYS A 158 22.65 -8.38 -24.54
CA LYS A 158 22.98 -7.01 -24.13
C LYS A 158 23.74 -7.02 -22.82
N VAL A 159 24.41 -5.91 -22.50
CA VAL A 159 25.05 -5.68 -21.19
C VAL A 159 24.24 -4.66 -20.37
N PRO A 160 24.32 -4.65 -19.03
CA PRO A 160 23.49 -3.79 -18.18
C PRO A 160 23.52 -2.30 -18.54
N GLY A 161 24.66 -1.77 -19.00
CA GLY A 161 24.78 -0.36 -19.41
C GLY A 161 23.94 0.02 -20.64
N GLN A 162 23.36 -0.95 -21.34
CA GLN A 162 22.46 -0.74 -22.49
C GLN A 162 20.97 -0.81 -22.11
N LEU A 163 20.67 -1.00 -20.81
CA LEU A 163 19.32 -1.19 -20.29
C LEU A 163 18.85 0.02 -19.50
N SER A 164 17.54 0.30 -19.54
CA SER A 164 16.91 1.24 -18.60
C SER A 164 16.95 0.69 -17.16
N GLY A 165 16.74 1.56 -16.16
CA GLY A 165 16.72 1.13 -14.75
C GLY A 165 15.68 0.03 -14.47
N GLY A 166 14.46 0.16 -15.02
CA GLY A 166 13.43 -0.88 -14.91
C GLY A 166 13.84 -2.21 -15.51
N MET A 167 14.51 -2.19 -16.66
CA MET A 167 15.03 -3.40 -17.28
C MET A 167 16.16 -4.03 -16.45
N GLN A 168 17.05 -3.22 -15.87
CA GLN A 168 18.08 -3.74 -14.96
C GLN A 168 17.47 -4.40 -13.72
N GLN A 169 16.38 -3.85 -13.18
CA GLN A 169 15.65 -4.47 -12.08
C GLN A 169 15.05 -5.82 -12.49
N ARG A 170 14.46 -5.91 -13.68
CA ARG A 170 13.94 -7.16 -14.25
C ARG A 170 15.03 -8.21 -14.41
N VAL A 171 16.25 -7.83 -14.80
CA VAL A 171 17.39 -8.77 -14.82
C VAL A 171 17.73 -9.26 -13.41
N GLY A 172 17.70 -8.37 -12.41
CA GLY A 172 17.92 -8.74 -11.00
C GLY A 172 16.87 -9.73 -10.48
N LEU A 173 15.61 -9.54 -10.85
CA LEU A 173 14.51 -10.47 -10.56
C LEU A 173 14.66 -11.79 -11.31
N ALA A 174 14.95 -11.75 -12.61
CA ALA A 174 15.20 -12.95 -13.42
C ALA A 174 16.38 -13.77 -12.87
N ARG A 175 17.42 -13.13 -12.33
CA ARG A 175 18.52 -13.82 -11.63
C ARG A 175 18.04 -14.58 -10.39
N ALA A 176 17.13 -13.99 -9.61
CA ALA A 176 16.53 -14.66 -8.45
C ALA A 176 15.64 -15.83 -8.89
N LEU A 177 14.83 -15.64 -9.93
CA LEU A 177 13.93 -16.67 -10.46
C LEU A 177 14.68 -17.82 -11.11
N ALA A 178 15.71 -17.55 -11.91
CA ALA A 178 16.54 -18.57 -12.54
C ALA A 178 17.28 -19.44 -11.51
N ALA A 179 17.58 -18.89 -10.33
CA ALA A 179 18.15 -19.67 -9.24
C ALA A 179 17.16 -20.69 -8.65
N ASP A 180 15.85 -20.53 -8.93
CA ASP A 180 14.79 -21.42 -8.47
C ASP A 180 14.85 -21.72 -6.97
N THR A 181 15.07 -20.67 -6.18
CA THR A 181 15.10 -20.74 -4.72
C THR A 181 13.69 -20.62 -4.14
N ASP A 182 13.48 -21.10 -2.92
CA ASP A 182 12.18 -21.07 -2.24
C ASP A 182 11.83 -19.68 -1.66
N ILE A 183 12.86 -18.94 -1.24
CA ILE A 183 12.73 -17.62 -0.59
C ILE A 183 13.40 -16.54 -1.43
N ILE A 184 12.72 -15.42 -1.62
CA ILE A 184 13.23 -14.23 -2.29
C ILE A 184 13.24 -13.06 -1.31
N LEU A 185 14.43 -12.53 -1.05
CA LEU A 185 14.65 -11.36 -0.19
C LEU A 185 14.81 -10.12 -1.07
N MET A 186 13.98 -9.09 -0.88
CA MET A 186 14.00 -7.86 -1.67
C MET A 186 14.25 -6.65 -0.76
N ASP A 187 15.36 -5.93 -0.98
CA ASP A 187 15.74 -4.74 -0.19
C ASP A 187 15.47 -3.47 -1.00
N GLU A 188 14.34 -2.79 -0.76
CA GLU A 188 13.91 -1.55 -1.44
C GLU A 188 14.00 -1.62 -2.98
N ALA A 189 13.69 -2.79 -3.52
CA ALA A 189 13.90 -3.17 -4.91
C ALA A 189 13.22 -2.25 -5.94
N PHE A 190 12.15 -1.54 -5.56
CA PHE A 190 11.38 -0.70 -6.48
C PHE A 190 11.50 0.81 -6.19
N SER A 191 12.26 1.18 -5.16
CA SER A 191 12.40 2.57 -4.70
C SER A 191 12.99 3.52 -5.74
N ALA A 192 13.92 3.03 -6.57
CA ALA A 192 14.61 3.82 -7.60
C ALA A 192 13.85 3.91 -8.93
N LEU A 193 12.66 3.32 -9.03
CA LEU A 193 11.86 3.27 -10.26
C LEU A 193 10.84 4.40 -10.31
N ASP A 194 10.57 4.88 -11.53
CA ASP A 194 9.46 5.81 -11.77
C ASP A 194 8.11 5.14 -11.44
N PRO A 195 7.04 5.93 -11.18
CA PRO A 195 5.76 5.38 -10.71
C PRO A 195 5.10 4.39 -11.66
N LEU A 196 5.25 4.53 -12.98
CA LEU A 196 4.62 3.63 -13.96
C LEU A 196 5.34 2.28 -13.99
N ILE A 197 6.67 2.31 -14.13
CA ILE A 197 7.49 1.09 -14.11
C ILE A 197 7.37 0.39 -12.75
N ARG A 198 7.35 1.14 -11.65
CA ARG A 198 7.12 0.60 -10.30
C ARG A 198 5.82 -0.20 -10.24
N ARG A 199 4.71 0.36 -10.70
CA ARG A 199 3.40 -0.31 -10.68
C ARG A 199 3.37 -1.57 -11.51
N ASP A 200 3.98 -1.52 -12.70
CA ASP A 200 4.10 -2.68 -13.59
C ASP A 200 4.94 -3.79 -12.94
N MET A 201 6.08 -3.44 -12.35
CA MET A 201 6.94 -4.40 -11.64
C MET A 201 6.25 -5.05 -10.44
N GLN A 202 5.48 -4.28 -9.69
CA GLN A 202 4.68 -4.79 -8.57
C GLN A 202 3.62 -5.79 -9.05
N SER A 203 2.90 -5.48 -10.14
CA SER A 203 1.92 -6.41 -10.74
C SER A 203 2.59 -7.71 -11.17
N GLN A 204 3.76 -7.61 -11.83
CA GLN A 204 4.53 -8.79 -12.23
C GLN A 204 5.00 -9.62 -11.03
N LEU A 205 5.39 -8.98 -9.92
CA LEU A 205 5.78 -9.69 -8.70
C LEU A 205 4.61 -10.51 -8.13
N LEU A 206 3.42 -9.92 -8.07
CA LEU A 206 2.20 -10.60 -7.62
C LEU A 206 1.84 -11.78 -8.53
N GLU A 207 1.88 -11.59 -9.85
CA GLU A 207 1.62 -12.68 -10.81
C GLU A 207 2.64 -13.83 -10.67
N LEU A 208 3.92 -13.49 -10.50
CA LEU A 208 4.98 -14.48 -10.29
C LEU A 208 4.81 -15.24 -8.99
N GLN A 209 4.47 -14.55 -7.89
CA GLN A 209 4.22 -15.20 -6.61
C GLN A 209 3.00 -16.11 -6.70
N ALA A 210 1.89 -15.67 -7.32
CA ALA A 210 0.69 -16.47 -7.49
C ALA A 210 0.94 -17.73 -8.33
N ARG A 211 1.80 -17.62 -9.35
CA ARG A 211 2.14 -18.74 -10.24
C ARG A 211 3.15 -19.72 -9.63
N LEU A 212 4.14 -19.23 -8.89
CA LEU A 212 5.29 -20.02 -8.44
C LEU A 212 5.27 -20.37 -6.95
N GLY A 213 4.39 -19.75 -6.15
CA GLY A 213 4.26 -19.98 -4.71
C GLY A 213 5.53 -19.67 -3.92
N LYS A 214 6.37 -18.76 -4.41
CA LYS A 214 7.63 -18.39 -3.76
C LYS A 214 7.35 -17.53 -2.52
N THR A 215 8.12 -17.74 -1.46
CA THR A 215 8.04 -16.91 -0.25
C THR A 215 8.84 -15.63 -0.46
N ILE A 216 8.25 -14.47 -0.22
CA ILE A 216 8.89 -13.18 -0.50
C ILE A 216 8.96 -12.36 0.79
N ILE A 217 10.17 -11.93 1.15
CA ILE A 217 10.35 -10.93 2.21
C ILE A 217 10.75 -9.62 1.54
N PHE A 218 9.86 -8.65 1.59
CA PHE A 218 9.96 -7.42 0.82
C PHE A 218 10.16 -6.21 1.75
N ILE A 219 11.26 -5.48 1.61
CA ILE A 219 11.49 -4.24 2.34
C ILE A 219 11.07 -3.05 1.51
N THR A 220 10.30 -2.15 2.13
CA THR A 220 10.01 -0.84 1.58
C THR A 220 9.90 0.23 2.65
N HIS A 221 9.90 1.49 2.22
CA HIS A 221 9.50 2.63 3.03
C HIS A 221 8.18 3.24 2.53
N ASP A 222 7.63 2.76 1.41
CA ASP A 222 6.37 3.21 0.83
C ASP A 222 5.21 2.34 1.34
N LEU A 223 4.27 2.97 2.02
CA LEU A 223 3.13 2.27 2.60
C LEU A 223 2.14 1.79 1.55
N ASN A 224 1.94 2.52 0.45
CA ASN A 224 1.06 2.06 -0.63
C ASN A 224 1.61 0.78 -1.27
N GLU A 225 2.93 0.67 -1.35
CA GLU A 225 3.59 -0.54 -1.82
C GLU A 225 3.42 -1.70 -0.83
N ALA A 226 3.58 -1.43 0.48
CA ALA A 226 3.36 -2.43 1.51
C ALA A 226 1.92 -2.99 1.49
N MET A 227 0.93 -2.10 1.38
CA MET A 227 -0.48 -2.44 1.34
C MET A 227 -0.88 -3.18 0.06
N ARG A 228 -0.25 -2.85 -1.08
CA ARG A 228 -0.54 -3.49 -2.36
C ARG A 228 0.07 -4.89 -2.49
N LEU A 229 1.26 -5.09 -1.92
CA LEU A 229 2.02 -6.32 -2.11
C LEU A 229 1.90 -7.31 -0.96
N GLY A 230 1.77 -6.82 0.28
CA GLY A 230 1.97 -7.63 1.48
C GLY A 230 0.72 -8.36 1.93
N ASP A 231 0.85 -9.66 2.16
CA ASP A 231 -0.13 -10.45 2.90
C ASP A 231 -0.11 -10.03 4.39
N ARG A 232 1.11 -9.86 4.93
CA ARG A 232 1.35 -9.31 6.27
C ARG A 232 2.47 -8.28 6.23
N ILE A 233 2.33 -7.27 7.08
CA ILE A 233 3.20 -6.11 7.15
C ILE A 233 3.78 -6.03 8.56
N CYS A 234 5.10 -5.99 8.64
CA CYS A 234 5.87 -5.73 9.84
C CYS A 234 6.38 -4.27 9.83
N VAL A 235 5.79 -3.43 10.68
CA VAL A 235 6.22 -2.04 10.85
C VAL A 235 7.37 -1.99 11.86
N LEU A 236 8.54 -1.51 11.43
CA LEU A 236 9.71 -1.32 12.29
C LEU A 236 9.90 0.14 12.68
N ARG A 237 10.08 0.38 13.99
CA ARG A 237 10.45 1.66 14.57
C ARG A 237 11.68 1.49 15.45
N ASP A 238 12.71 2.27 15.19
CA ASP A 238 13.90 2.35 16.06
C ASP A 238 14.55 0.99 16.38
N GLY A 239 14.49 0.04 15.44
CA GLY A 239 15.02 -1.31 15.57
C GLY A 239 14.06 -2.32 16.20
N ARG A 240 12.89 -1.90 16.68
CA ARG A 240 11.84 -2.76 17.26
C ARG A 240 10.67 -2.94 16.31
N VAL A 241 9.94 -4.04 16.47
CA VAL A 241 8.63 -4.21 15.85
C VAL A 241 7.63 -3.29 16.55
N ALA A 242 6.98 -2.42 15.79
CA ALA A 242 5.89 -1.57 16.25
C ALA A 242 4.54 -2.31 16.13
N GLN A 243 4.32 -3.01 15.01
CA GLN A 243 3.14 -3.84 14.76
C GLN A 243 3.43 -4.86 13.67
N ILE A 244 2.80 -6.04 13.75
CA ILE A 244 2.72 -7.00 12.64
C ILE A 244 1.24 -7.33 12.47
N GLY A 245 0.73 -7.22 11.24
CA GLY A 245 -0.66 -7.53 10.93
C GLY A 245 -0.92 -7.54 9.43
N THR A 246 -2.15 -7.81 9.04
CA THR A 246 -2.62 -7.64 7.66
C THR A 246 -2.69 -6.16 7.30
N ALA A 247 -2.80 -5.86 6.00
CA ALA A 247 -3.06 -4.49 5.54
C ALA A 247 -4.27 -3.85 6.25
N GLU A 248 -5.34 -4.62 6.44
CA GLU A 248 -6.57 -4.17 7.09
C GLU A 248 -6.35 -3.87 8.59
N GLU A 249 -5.69 -4.77 9.32
CA GLU A 249 -5.38 -4.58 10.75
C GLU A 249 -4.49 -3.35 10.99
N ILE A 250 -3.52 -3.09 10.11
CA ILE A 250 -2.64 -1.93 10.20
C ILE A 250 -3.42 -0.62 9.97
N LEU A 251 -4.41 -0.63 9.07
CA LEU A 251 -5.22 0.56 8.74
C LEU A 251 -6.32 0.85 9.76
N ASN A 252 -7.02 -0.20 10.22
CA ASN A 252 -8.20 -0.07 11.09
C ASN A 252 -7.83 -0.04 12.57
N ASP A 253 -6.81 -0.79 12.97
CA ASP A 253 -6.40 -0.98 14.37
C ASP A 253 -4.89 -0.70 14.57
N PRO A 254 -4.43 0.55 14.33
CA PRO A 254 -3.03 0.89 14.54
C PRO A 254 -2.64 0.75 16.02
N ALA A 255 -1.58 0.00 16.30
CA ALA A 255 -1.19 -0.39 17.66
C ALA A 255 -0.65 0.77 18.52
N ASN A 256 -0.27 1.89 17.90
CA ASN A 256 0.22 3.10 18.58
C ASN A 256 0.20 4.31 17.64
N ASP A 257 0.38 5.51 18.20
CA ASP A 257 0.38 6.78 17.46
C ASP A 257 1.38 6.81 16.31
N TYR A 258 2.51 6.12 16.43
CA TYR A 258 3.46 6.05 15.33
C TYR A 258 2.85 5.31 14.15
N VAL A 259 2.26 4.13 14.35
CA VAL A 259 1.59 3.41 13.26
C VAL A 259 0.42 4.21 12.70
N ALA A 260 -0.37 4.88 13.56
CA ALA A 260 -1.47 5.75 13.14
C ALA A 260 -0.99 6.89 12.22
N GLN A 261 0.13 7.54 12.55
CA GLN A 261 0.76 8.56 11.70
C GLN A 261 1.29 8.00 10.38
N PHE A 262 1.74 6.73 10.34
CA PHE A 262 2.17 6.11 9.08
C PHE A 262 1.01 5.95 8.10
N VAL A 263 -0.18 5.60 8.59
CA VAL A 263 -1.33 5.25 7.75
C VAL A 263 -2.21 6.44 7.39
N GLU A 264 -1.91 7.64 7.88
CA GLU A 264 -2.74 8.85 7.72
C GLU A 264 -2.94 9.23 6.24
N ASP A 265 -1.87 9.20 5.45
CA ASP A 265 -1.88 9.60 4.03
C ASP A 265 -2.21 8.44 3.06
N VAL A 266 -2.65 7.28 3.57
CA VAL A 266 -3.00 6.14 2.72
C VAL A 266 -4.41 6.27 2.18
N ASP A 267 -4.54 6.06 0.87
CA ASP A 267 -5.84 5.89 0.25
C ASP A 267 -6.44 4.53 0.65
N ARG A 268 -7.17 4.53 1.77
CA ARG A 268 -7.85 3.35 2.33
C ARG A 268 -8.80 2.71 1.34
N THR A 269 -9.40 3.48 0.44
CA THR A 269 -10.41 2.96 -0.50
C THR A 269 -9.84 1.95 -1.50
N ARG A 270 -8.52 1.98 -1.71
CA ARG A 270 -7.82 1.09 -2.65
C ARG A 270 -7.26 -0.16 -1.99
N VAL A 271 -7.25 -0.19 -0.66
CA VAL A 271 -6.72 -1.30 0.15
C VAL A 271 -7.87 -2.09 0.75
N LEU A 272 -8.87 -1.40 1.29
CA LEU A 272 -10.06 -1.99 1.86
C LEU A 272 -10.96 -2.58 0.78
N THR A 273 -11.52 -3.75 1.07
CA THR A 273 -12.46 -4.47 0.19
C THR A 273 -13.89 -4.33 0.69
N ALA A 274 -14.87 -4.70 -0.14
CA ALA A 274 -16.27 -4.76 0.24
C ALA A 274 -16.47 -5.57 1.54
N SER A 275 -15.75 -6.68 1.70
CA SER A 275 -15.83 -7.53 2.89
C SER A 275 -15.37 -6.83 4.17
N SER A 276 -14.40 -5.92 4.07
CA SER A 276 -13.83 -5.18 5.21
C SER A 276 -14.75 -4.09 5.75
N VAL A 277 -15.68 -3.58 4.92
CA VAL A 277 -16.60 -2.49 5.28
C VAL A 277 -18.07 -2.91 5.28
N MET A 278 -18.39 -4.17 4.92
CA MET A 278 -19.78 -4.62 4.90
C MET A 278 -20.34 -4.87 6.30
N GLU A 279 -21.62 -4.60 6.43
CA GLU A 279 -22.40 -4.88 7.62
C GLU A 279 -23.25 -6.13 7.42
N ALA A 280 -23.67 -6.73 8.55
CA ALA A 280 -24.55 -7.88 8.52
C ALA A 280 -25.90 -7.52 7.84
N PRO A 281 -26.44 -8.39 6.97
CA PRO A 281 -27.64 -8.09 6.22
C PRO A 281 -28.88 -8.16 7.12
N ILE A 282 -29.30 -7.00 7.66
CA ILE A 282 -30.53 -6.87 8.45
C ILE A 282 -31.24 -5.55 8.08
N PRO A 283 -32.52 -5.59 7.68
CA PRO A 283 -33.40 -6.75 7.54
C PRO A 283 -33.44 -7.40 6.15
N VAL A 284 -33.79 -8.69 6.10
CA VAL A 284 -34.10 -9.45 4.86
C VAL A 284 -35.54 -9.96 4.85
N ILE A 285 -36.14 -10.05 3.66
CA ILE A 285 -37.51 -10.51 3.43
C ILE A 285 -37.49 -11.80 2.59
N ASP A 286 -38.26 -12.80 2.99
CA ASP A 286 -38.46 -14.02 2.20
C ASP A 286 -39.44 -13.71 1.06
N PRO A 287 -39.14 -14.04 -0.22
CA PRO A 287 -40.02 -13.75 -1.35
C PRO A 287 -41.42 -14.38 -1.23
N ASP A 288 -41.54 -15.49 -0.49
CA ASP A 288 -42.83 -16.16 -0.27
C ASP A 288 -43.73 -15.36 0.70
N LYS A 289 -43.23 -14.26 1.29
CA LYS A 289 -44.00 -13.38 2.17
C LYS A 289 -44.63 -12.22 1.38
N GLY A 290 -45.93 -11.98 1.62
CA GLY A 290 -46.65 -10.89 0.98
C GLY A 290 -46.26 -9.47 1.47
N PRO A 291 -46.72 -8.41 0.77
CA PRO A 291 -46.34 -7.02 1.03
C PRO A 291 -46.57 -6.53 2.47
N ARG A 292 -47.59 -7.03 3.18
CA ARG A 292 -47.84 -6.67 4.58
C ARG A 292 -46.73 -7.13 5.53
N ALA A 293 -46.17 -8.31 5.28
CA ALA A 293 -45.07 -8.84 6.07
C ALA A 293 -43.78 -8.07 5.77
N ALA A 294 -43.53 -7.73 4.50
CA ALA A 294 -42.44 -6.85 4.10
C ALA A 294 -42.51 -5.48 4.82
N LEU A 295 -43.67 -4.83 4.80
CA LEU A 295 -43.88 -3.53 5.47
C LEU A 295 -43.68 -3.61 6.99
N ARG A 296 -44.17 -4.68 7.62
CA ARG A 296 -43.93 -4.92 9.05
C ARG A 296 -42.42 -5.04 9.33
N THR A 297 -41.71 -5.86 8.56
CA THR A 297 -40.26 -6.03 8.71
C THR A 297 -39.52 -4.69 8.58
N MET A 298 -39.83 -3.89 7.55
CA MET A 298 -39.23 -2.57 7.35
C MET A 298 -39.48 -1.63 8.54
N ARG A 299 -40.74 -1.56 9.01
CA ARG A 299 -41.12 -0.72 10.15
C ARG A 299 -40.46 -1.15 11.45
N ASP A 300 -40.42 -2.45 11.73
CA ASP A 300 -39.85 -2.99 12.96
C ASP A 300 -38.32 -2.80 13.02
N ASN A 301 -37.66 -2.66 11.86
CA ASN A 301 -36.23 -2.35 11.72
C ASN A 301 -35.95 -0.88 11.35
N GLN A 302 -36.99 -0.03 11.31
CA GLN A 302 -36.89 1.39 10.97
C GLN A 302 -36.12 1.69 9.67
N THR A 303 -36.33 0.89 8.62
CA THR A 303 -35.68 1.06 7.32
C THR A 303 -36.68 1.39 6.21
N VAL A 304 -36.21 2.15 5.21
CA VAL A 304 -36.99 2.55 4.02
C VAL A 304 -36.86 1.58 2.85
N SER A 305 -35.94 0.60 2.95
CA SER A 305 -35.75 -0.46 1.96
C SER A 305 -35.25 -1.75 2.62
N ALA A 306 -35.45 -2.88 1.96
CA ALA A 306 -35.02 -4.19 2.44
C ALA A 306 -34.71 -5.12 1.28
N PHE A 307 -33.75 -6.03 1.49
CA PHE A 307 -33.39 -7.03 0.50
C PHE A 307 -34.33 -8.23 0.56
N VAL A 308 -34.66 -8.79 -0.60
CA VAL A 308 -35.45 -10.00 -0.74
C VAL A 308 -34.52 -11.18 -1.02
N VAL A 309 -34.52 -12.16 -0.12
CA VAL A 309 -33.53 -13.23 -0.07
C VAL A 309 -34.25 -14.56 0.18
N ARG A 310 -33.91 -15.58 -0.61
CA ARG A 310 -34.43 -16.94 -0.41
C ARG A 310 -33.76 -17.63 0.78
N ARG A 311 -34.35 -18.72 1.26
CA ARG A 311 -33.81 -19.53 2.39
C ARG A 311 -32.39 -20.05 2.18
N ASN A 312 -31.98 -20.28 0.93
CA ASN A 312 -30.62 -20.66 0.56
C ASN A 312 -29.63 -19.47 0.53
N ARG A 313 -30.02 -18.31 1.07
CA ARG A 313 -29.30 -17.03 1.03
C ARG A 313 -29.13 -16.44 -0.36
N GLN A 314 -29.84 -16.93 -1.37
CA GLN A 314 -29.78 -16.35 -2.71
C GLN A 314 -30.50 -15.00 -2.75
N LEU A 315 -29.81 -13.98 -3.27
CA LEU A 315 -30.36 -12.64 -3.42
C LEU A 315 -31.33 -12.58 -4.62
N VAL A 316 -32.60 -12.30 -4.35
CA VAL A 316 -33.63 -12.15 -5.39
C VAL A 316 -33.68 -10.70 -5.88
N GLY A 317 -33.71 -9.74 -4.95
CA GLY A 317 -33.79 -8.32 -5.27
C GLY A 317 -33.89 -7.43 -4.05
N ALA A 318 -34.45 -6.23 -4.21
CA ALA A 318 -34.76 -5.32 -3.12
C ALA A 318 -36.16 -4.71 -3.29
N VAL A 319 -36.73 -4.22 -2.19
CA VAL A 319 -38.03 -3.54 -2.17
C VAL A 319 -37.94 -2.24 -1.38
N ARG A 320 -38.71 -1.23 -1.77
CA ARG A 320 -38.81 0.07 -1.09
C ARG A 320 -40.12 0.24 -0.35
N GLU A 321 -40.09 0.96 0.75
CA GLU A 321 -41.25 1.20 1.62
C GLU A 321 -42.41 1.88 0.88
N ASP A 322 -42.14 2.83 -0.02
CA ASP A 322 -43.17 3.55 -0.79
C ASP A 322 -43.91 2.63 -1.76
N VAL A 323 -43.18 1.75 -2.47
CA VAL A 323 -43.73 0.73 -3.39
C VAL A 323 -44.57 -0.29 -2.61
N ILE A 324 -44.04 -0.80 -1.50
CA ILE A 324 -44.74 -1.77 -0.66
C ILE A 324 -45.98 -1.16 0.00
N GLY A 325 -45.88 0.08 0.48
CA GLY A 325 -46.99 0.81 1.08
C GLY A 325 -48.14 1.04 0.10
N ALA A 326 -47.85 1.36 -1.17
CA ALA A 326 -48.85 1.42 -2.22
C ALA A 326 -49.50 0.05 -2.49
N ALA A 327 -48.69 -0.98 -2.64
CA ALA A 327 -49.16 -2.35 -2.89
C ALA A 327 -50.08 -2.88 -1.77
N VAL A 328 -49.80 -2.54 -0.51
CA VAL A 328 -50.67 -2.90 0.63
C VAL A 328 -52.03 -2.20 0.56
N ARG A 329 -52.08 -0.94 0.12
CA ARG A 329 -53.36 -0.21 -0.09
C ARG A 329 -54.16 -0.83 -1.23
N ASP A 330 -53.48 -1.26 -2.29
CA ASP A 330 -54.09 -1.85 -3.48
C ASP A 330 -54.41 -3.35 -3.32
N ASN A 331 -54.24 -3.91 -2.10
CA ASN A 331 -54.47 -5.32 -1.77
C ASN A 331 -53.68 -6.33 -2.64
N VAL A 332 -52.48 -5.95 -3.08
CA VAL A 332 -51.55 -6.86 -3.75
C VAL A 332 -51.12 -7.96 -2.76
N LYS A 333 -51.14 -9.22 -3.21
CA LYS A 333 -50.86 -10.40 -2.37
C LYS A 333 -49.44 -10.91 -2.48
N GLU A 334 -48.82 -10.74 -3.63
CA GLU A 334 -47.52 -11.31 -3.97
C GLU A 334 -46.45 -10.21 -4.04
N LEU A 335 -45.21 -10.59 -3.72
CA LEU A 335 -44.08 -9.66 -3.71
C LEU A 335 -43.40 -9.58 -5.07
N ASP A 336 -43.44 -10.65 -5.88
CA ASP A 336 -42.63 -10.83 -7.10
C ASP A 336 -42.65 -9.63 -8.07
N SER A 337 -43.82 -9.03 -8.33
CA SER A 337 -43.94 -7.89 -9.24
C SER A 337 -43.46 -6.56 -8.65
N LEU A 338 -43.12 -6.53 -7.37
CA LEU A 338 -42.67 -5.35 -6.61
C LEU A 338 -41.16 -5.39 -6.34
N ILE A 339 -40.52 -6.53 -6.58
CA ILE A 339 -39.09 -6.72 -6.35
C ILE A 339 -38.31 -6.03 -7.46
N ASP A 340 -37.43 -5.12 -7.07
CA ASP A 340 -36.43 -4.55 -7.94
C ASP A 340 -35.25 -5.52 -8.07
N THR A 341 -35.09 -6.09 -9.26
CA THR A 341 -33.99 -7.01 -9.58
C THR A 341 -32.78 -6.30 -10.20
N GLY A 342 -32.89 -5.00 -10.50
CA GLY A 342 -31.86 -4.19 -11.14
C GLY A 342 -30.82 -3.59 -10.20
N LEU A 343 -30.73 -4.10 -8.97
CA LEU A 343 -29.77 -3.61 -7.98
C LEU A 343 -28.32 -4.01 -8.31
N ALA A 344 -27.38 -3.17 -7.88
CA ALA A 344 -25.96 -3.45 -7.93
C ALA A 344 -25.58 -4.59 -6.96
N ARG A 345 -24.80 -5.55 -7.48
CA ARG A 345 -24.24 -6.67 -6.73
C ARG A 345 -22.73 -6.59 -6.81
N VAL A 346 -22.05 -6.67 -5.67
CA VAL A 346 -20.59 -6.56 -5.57
C VAL A 346 -19.99 -7.78 -4.90
N HIS A 347 -18.78 -8.15 -5.32
CA HIS A 347 -18.05 -9.27 -4.73
C HIS A 347 -17.36 -8.83 -3.42
N PRO A 348 -17.23 -9.70 -2.39
CA PRO A 348 -16.47 -9.42 -1.16
C PRO A 348 -15.08 -8.81 -1.37
N ASP A 349 -14.37 -9.25 -2.41
CA ASP A 349 -13.01 -8.79 -2.70
C ASP A 349 -12.95 -7.50 -3.53
N THR A 350 -14.10 -6.90 -3.85
CA THR A 350 -14.16 -5.66 -4.65
C THR A 350 -13.57 -4.50 -3.84
N PRO A 351 -12.58 -3.76 -4.36
CA PRO A 351 -12.03 -2.59 -3.67
C PRO A 351 -13.08 -1.51 -3.41
N VAL A 352 -13.01 -0.85 -2.26
CA VAL A 352 -13.97 0.21 -1.87
C VAL A 352 -14.02 1.36 -2.89
N ALA A 353 -12.89 1.69 -3.52
CA ALA A 353 -12.80 2.70 -4.57
C ALA A 353 -13.76 2.43 -5.75
N ASP A 354 -13.96 1.16 -6.10
CA ASP A 354 -14.80 0.75 -7.23
C ASP A 354 -16.30 0.71 -6.85
N LEU A 355 -16.62 0.78 -5.55
CA LEU A 355 -17.98 0.76 -5.04
C LEU A 355 -18.68 2.11 -5.17
N PHE A 356 -17.94 3.22 -5.22
CA PHE A 356 -18.53 4.57 -5.19
C PHE A 356 -19.43 4.86 -6.38
N ALA A 357 -19.03 4.45 -7.59
CA ALA A 357 -19.83 4.66 -8.79
C ALA A 357 -21.18 3.93 -8.68
N GLN A 358 -21.15 2.66 -8.27
CA GLN A 358 -22.35 1.84 -8.10
C GLN A 358 -23.23 2.37 -6.96
N ALA A 359 -22.63 2.79 -5.84
CA ALA A 359 -23.37 3.34 -4.71
C ALA A 359 -23.98 4.71 -4.99
N ALA A 360 -23.40 5.48 -5.93
CA ALA A 360 -23.91 6.79 -6.29
C ALA A 360 -25.22 6.72 -7.08
N GLU A 361 -25.34 5.71 -7.93
CA GLU A 361 -26.49 5.47 -8.80
C GLU A 361 -27.55 4.57 -8.16
N SER A 362 -27.15 3.77 -7.15
CA SER A 362 -28.06 2.84 -6.47
C SER A 362 -29.01 3.56 -5.49
N PRO A 363 -30.33 3.31 -5.57
CA PRO A 363 -31.28 3.75 -4.55
C PRO A 363 -31.27 2.86 -3.28
N TYR A 364 -30.46 1.80 -3.28
CA TYR A 364 -30.29 0.85 -2.16
C TYR A 364 -28.83 0.86 -1.66
N PRO A 365 -28.58 0.40 -0.41
CA PRO A 365 -27.24 -0.08 -0.04
C PRO A 365 -26.71 -1.09 -1.08
N LEU A 366 -25.40 -1.19 -1.23
CA LEU A 366 -24.83 -2.18 -2.14
C LEU A 366 -24.99 -3.57 -1.54
N ALA A 367 -25.44 -4.54 -2.36
CA ALA A 367 -25.54 -5.92 -1.95
C ALA A 367 -24.22 -6.65 -2.20
N VAL A 368 -23.66 -7.28 -1.17
CA VAL A 368 -22.45 -8.09 -1.29
C VAL A 368 -22.85 -9.56 -1.48
N VAL A 369 -22.38 -10.17 -2.57
CA VAL A 369 -22.66 -11.57 -2.93
C VAL A 369 -21.39 -12.35 -3.23
N ASP A 370 -21.32 -13.61 -2.79
CA ASP A 370 -20.19 -14.50 -3.08
C ASP A 370 -20.25 -15.10 -4.50
N ASP A 371 -19.25 -15.89 -4.87
CA ASP A 371 -19.17 -16.62 -6.16
C ASP A 371 -20.38 -17.53 -6.46
N SER A 372 -21.14 -17.90 -5.43
CA SER A 372 -22.36 -18.73 -5.54
C SER A 372 -23.64 -17.89 -5.55
N ASP A 373 -23.54 -16.58 -5.74
CA ASP A 373 -24.65 -15.60 -5.68
C ASP A 373 -25.38 -15.61 -4.31
N ARG A 374 -24.68 -15.98 -3.24
CA ARG A 374 -25.23 -15.93 -1.88
C ARG A 374 -24.99 -14.56 -1.29
N PHE A 375 -26.04 -14.01 -0.70
CA PHE A 375 -26.02 -12.75 0.01
C PHE A 375 -25.24 -12.88 1.32
N VAL A 376 -24.12 -12.15 1.40
CA VAL A 376 -23.20 -12.20 2.54
C VAL A 376 -23.21 -10.93 3.38
N GLY A 377 -23.51 -9.77 2.78
CA GLY A 377 -23.51 -8.49 3.50
C GLY A 377 -24.14 -7.34 2.72
N VAL A 378 -24.21 -6.20 3.38
CA VAL A 378 -24.67 -4.93 2.79
C VAL A 378 -23.65 -3.85 3.05
N ILE A 379 -23.51 -2.91 2.11
CA ILE A 379 -22.68 -1.73 2.32
C ILE A 379 -23.57 -0.48 2.22
N PRO A 380 -23.96 0.10 3.36
CA PRO A 380 -24.63 1.39 3.39
C PRO A 380 -23.73 2.49 2.80
N ARG A 381 -24.36 3.50 2.20
CA ARG A 381 -23.61 4.63 1.62
C ARG A 381 -22.82 5.41 2.67
N VAL A 382 -23.33 5.50 3.89
CA VAL A 382 -22.63 6.14 5.01
C VAL A 382 -21.33 5.41 5.36
N THR A 383 -21.30 4.09 5.22
CA THR A 383 -20.13 3.26 5.51
C THR A 383 -19.02 3.50 4.47
N LEU A 384 -19.38 3.68 3.20
CA LEU A 384 -18.44 4.13 2.16
C LEU A 384 -17.90 5.54 2.42
N LEU A 385 -18.75 6.47 2.89
CA LEU A 385 -18.32 7.82 3.24
C LEU A 385 -17.41 7.84 4.47
N ALA A 386 -17.69 6.99 5.47
CA ALA A 386 -16.84 6.83 6.64
C ALA A 386 -15.47 6.25 6.28
N ALA A 387 -15.39 5.35 5.30
CA ALA A 387 -14.13 4.81 4.79
C ALA A 387 -13.24 5.86 4.10
N LEU A 388 -13.80 6.99 3.65
CA LEU A 388 -13.05 8.15 3.13
C LEU A 388 -12.57 9.09 4.23
N ALA A 389 -13.20 9.07 5.40
CA ALA A 389 -12.84 9.98 6.47
C ALA A 389 -11.54 9.49 7.13
N PRO A 390 -10.53 10.37 7.31
CA PRO A 390 -9.41 10.03 8.16
C PRO A 390 -9.95 9.73 9.56
N THR A 391 -9.59 8.57 10.13
CA THR A 391 -9.88 8.28 11.54
C THR A 391 -9.09 9.29 12.37
N THR A 392 -9.75 10.36 12.79
CA THR A 392 -9.22 11.26 13.79
C THR A 392 -9.18 10.47 15.10
N GLY A 393 -7.98 10.07 15.51
CA GLY A 393 -7.75 9.54 16.84
C GLY A 393 -7.97 10.63 17.90
N SER A 394 -8.46 10.21 19.07
CA SER A 394 -8.75 10.97 20.30
C SER A 394 -10.11 11.69 20.38
N ASP A 395 -11.15 10.94 20.73
CA ASP A 395 -12.08 11.37 21.78
C ASP A 395 -11.66 10.65 23.08
N ASP A 396 -10.59 11.14 23.69
CA ASP A 396 -10.23 10.77 25.06
C ASP A 396 -11.20 11.47 26.02
N GLY A 397 -12.16 10.70 26.50
CA GLY A 397 -12.89 11.00 27.72
C GLY A 397 -11.94 10.96 28.92
N GLY A 398 -11.30 12.09 29.21
CA GLY A 398 -10.39 12.27 30.34
C GLY A 398 -10.72 13.54 31.13
N ALA A 399 -11.06 13.36 32.40
CA ALA A 399 -11.48 14.37 33.34
C ALA A 399 -10.66 15.68 33.33
N ALA A 400 -11.33 16.81 33.14
CA ALA A 400 -10.79 18.12 33.44
C ALA A 400 -10.73 18.31 34.97
N GLU A 401 -9.54 18.11 35.54
CA GLU A 401 -9.19 18.64 36.86
C GLU A 401 -9.21 20.17 36.84
N SER A 402 -9.75 20.72 37.93
CA SER A 402 -9.94 22.14 38.18
C SER A 402 -8.63 22.91 38.32
N ALA A 403 -8.50 24.01 37.59
CA ALA A 403 -7.67 25.15 37.99
C ALA A 403 -8.48 26.44 37.79
N ALA A 404 -8.60 27.23 38.86
CA ALA A 404 -9.35 28.49 38.93
C ALA A 404 -8.69 29.63 38.13
N PRO A 405 -9.41 30.71 37.80
CA PRO A 405 -8.97 31.73 36.85
C PRO A 405 -8.18 32.87 37.53
N GLU A 406 -7.09 33.31 36.90
CA GLU A 406 -6.42 34.58 37.23
C GLU A 406 -6.42 35.54 36.03
N GLY A 407 -6.98 36.74 36.26
CA GLY A 407 -6.41 38.01 35.79
C GLY A 407 -6.62 38.42 34.32
N ALA A 408 -7.67 39.20 34.06
CA ALA A 408 -7.83 39.99 32.83
C ALA A 408 -6.80 41.13 32.72
N PRO A 409 -6.29 41.47 31.52
CA PRO A 409 -5.57 42.72 31.26
C PRO A 409 -6.55 43.88 30.95
N PRO A 410 -6.24 45.13 31.35
CA PRO A 410 -7.16 46.26 31.21
C PRO A 410 -7.24 46.83 29.79
N ALA A 411 -8.44 47.27 29.42
CA ALA A 411 -8.78 47.91 28.14
C ALA A 411 -8.27 49.35 28.05
N ALA A 412 -7.84 49.75 26.86
CA ALA A 412 -7.45 51.13 26.51
C ALA A 412 -8.68 52.01 26.20
N PRO A 413 -8.67 53.31 26.55
CA PRO A 413 -9.80 54.21 26.38
C PRO A 413 -9.86 54.86 24.97
N PRO A 414 -11.04 55.37 24.54
CA PRO A 414 -11.25 55.93 23.21
C PRO A 414 -10.79 57.40 23.10
N PRO A 415 -10.51 57.92 21.88
CA PRO A 415 -10.16 59.32 21.68
C PRO A 415 -11.38 60.21 21.40
N ASP A 416 -11.46 61.35 22.10
CA ASP A 416 -12.29 62.52 21.77
C ASP A 416 -11.40 63.64 21.18
N GLY A 417 -11.94 64.41 20.21
CA GLY A 417 -11.22 65.42 19.40
C GLY A 417 -11.07 66.83 20.03
N PRO A 418 -11.03 67.91 19.21
CA PRO A 418 -9.84 68.62 18.71
C PRO A 418 -9.63 70.03 19.37
N PRO A 419 -8.64 70.87 18.95
CA PRO A 419 -8.93 71.92 17.94
C PRO A 419 -7.74 72.50 17.09
N ALA A 420 -8.12 73.35 16.11
CA ALA A 420 -7.42 74.45 15.38
C ALA A 420 -6.27 74.09 14.38
N ALA A 421 -6.35 74.32 13.05
CA ALA A 421 -6.61 75.50 12.20
C ALA A 421 -5.39 76.42 11.96
N GLU A 422 -4.84 76.43 10.73
CA GLU A 422 -4.46 77.61 9.92
C GLU A 422 -3.59 77.23 8.68
N GLY A 423 -3.88 77.86 7.53
CA GLY A 423 -2.92 78.05 6.43
C GLY A 423 -3.32 77.52 5.04
N ALA A 424 -3.97 78.36 4.22
CA ALA A 424 -4.28 78.16 2.80
C ALA A 424 -3.18 78.78 1.88
N PRO A 425 -3.41 79.10 0.58
CA PRO A 425 -3.48 78.23 -0.61
C PRO A 425 -2.55 78.73 -1.78
N GLY A 426 -2.55 78.06 -2.96
CA GLY A 426 -2.19 78.76 -4.22
C GLY A 426 -1.65 77.94 -5.42
N THR A 427 -2.44 77.95 -6.53
CA THR A 427 -2.08 78.10 -7.98
C THR A 427 -1.12 77.08 -8.63
N ALA A 428 -1.48 76.32 -9.68
CA ALA A 428 -1.93 76.64 -11.06
C ALA A 428 -0.78 76.78 -12.10
N ASP A 429 -1.03 76.13 -13.25
CA ASP A 429 -0.49 76.28 -14.62
C ASP A 429 0.75 75.53 -15.15
N ALA A 430 0.57 75.08 -16.41
CA ALA A 430 1.38 74.24 -17.32
C ALA A 430 2.39 75.09 -18.16
N PRO A 431 2.85 74.78 -19.41
CA PRO A 431 2.89 73.57 -20.27
C PRO A 431 4.23 73.38 -21.09
N GLU A 432 4.17 72.53 -22.16
CA GLU A 432 5.01 72.42 -23.39
C GLU A 432 6.38 71.69 -23.33
N ALA A 433 6.88 70.92 -24.32
CA ALA A 433 6.41 70.44 -25.64
C ALA A 433 7.40 69.38 -26.25
N ALA A 434 6.86 68.51 -27.12
CA ALA A 434 7.42 67.96 -28.40
C ALA A 434 8.69 67.04 -28.39
N ALA A 435 8.95 66.10 -29.31
CA ALA A 435 8.38 65.78 -30.64
C ALA A 435 8.75 64.34 -31.12
N ASP A 436 7.91 63.81 -32.04
CA ASP A 436 8.20 63.02 -33.27
C ASP A 436 8.90 61.64 -33.28
N ALA A 437 8.61 60.68 -34.18
CA ALA A 437 7.55 60.49 -35.18
C ALA A 437 7.62 59.08 -35.84
N ALA A 438 6.49 58.67 -36.45
CA ALA A 438 6.31 57.94 -37.72
C ALA A 438 6.44 56.39 -37.79
N THR A 439 5.33 55.61 -37.92
CA THR A 439 4.57 55.16 -39.15
C THR A 439 5.31 54.10 -40.01
N HIS A 440 4.75 53.05 -40.62
CA HIS A 440 3.39 52.71 -41.11
C HIS A 440 3.33 51.24 -41.62
N SER A 441 2.11 50.68 -41.75
CA SER A 441 1.60 49.76 -42.81
C SER A 441 2.26 48.37 -43.03
N ALA A 442 1.62 47.23 -42.81
CA ALA A 442 0.44 46.60 -43.45
C ALA A 442 0.69 45.88 -44.80
N ALA A 443 0.32 44.59 -44.77
CA ALA A 443 -0.29 43.74 -45.80
C ALA A 443 0.52 43.15 -46.99
N ASP A 444 0.21 41.86 -47.19
CA ASP A 444 -0.18 41.18 -48.43
C ASP A 444 0.74 40.12 -49.08
N THR A 445 0.18 38.89 -49.14
CA THR A 445 0.06 37.92 -50.28
C THR A 445 1.29 37.61 -51.15
N ALA A 446 1.50 36.44 -51.72
CA ALA A 446 0.85 35.13 -51.80
C ALA A 446 1.78 34.24 -52.67
N THR A 447 1.51 32.91 -52.70
CA THR A 447 1.83 31.95 -53.80
C THR A 447 3.33 31.71 -54.11
N ASP A 448 3.80 30.52 -54.44
CA ASP A 448 3.21 29.43 -55.21
C ASP A 448 4.01 28.12 -55.02
N THR A 449 3.32 27.00 -55.30
CA THR A 449 3.72 25.68 -55.86
C THR A 449 5.22 25.36 -56.07
N ASP A 450 5.70 24.10 -55.92
CA ASP A 450 5.34 22.93 -56.74
C ASP A 450 6.09 21.64 -56.26
N THR A 451 5.46 20.47 -56.51
CA THR A 451 5.95 19.08 -56.81
C THR A 451 7.37 18.59 -56.43
N ALA A 452 7.71 17.31 -56.26
CA ALA A 452 7.06 16.00 -56.18
C ALA A 452 8.15 14.92 -55.90
N ALA A 453 7.70 13.74 -55.48
CA ALA A 453 8.17 12.41 -55.88
C ALA A 453 9.42 11.73 -55.25
N GLU A 454 9.15 10.48 -54.83
CA GLU A 454 10.01 9.26 -54.86
C GLU A 454 11.16 9.13 -53.84
N GLY A 455 11.40 7.99 -53.18
CA GLY A 455 10.80 6.65 -53.20
C GLY A 455 11.78 5.61 -52.62
N SER A 456 11.26 4.43 -52.23
CA SER A 456 11.95 3.15 -51.95
C SER A 456 12.87 3.09 -50.71
N ARG A 457 12.85 2.09 -49.82
CA ARG A 457 12.33 0.71 -49.81
C ARG A 457 11.98 0.31 -48.38
#